data_AF-A0A7L4JTW8-F1
#
_entry.id   AF-A0A7L4JTW8-F1
#
_cell.length_a   1.000
_cell.length_b   1.000
_cell.length_c   1.000
_cell.angle_alpha   90.00
_cell.angle_beta   90.00
_cell.angle_gamma   90.00
#
_symmetry.space_group_name_H-M   'P 1'
#
loop_
_entity.id
_entity.type
_entity.pdbx_description
1 polymer ?
#
loop_
_entity_poly.entity_id
_entity_poly.type
_entity_poly.pdbx_seq_one_letter_code
_entity_poly.pdbx_strand_id
1 'polypeptide(L)'
;LSSHRFGGDQPVYINIIRDPVNRFLSNYFFRRFGDWRGEQNHMIRTPSMRQEERYLDINVCILENYPECSNPRLFYIIPYFCGQHPRCREPGEWALERAKLNVNENFLLVGILEELEDVLLLLERFLPHYFKDVLSIYKNPEHRKLGNLTVTVKKTVPSPEAIQILYQRMRYEYEFYYYVKEQFHLLKRKFGLKSHIRKPRPRPEFFIPSPLETEEPIDDEEDDEKWLEDIYKR
;
A
#
# COMPACT_ATOMS: atom_id res chain seq x y z
N LEU A 1 10.93 -10.18 15.40
CA LEU A 1 11.81 -10.89 14.45
C LEU A 1 13.21 -10.74 15.00
N SER A 2 13.84 -11.79 15.53
CA SER A 2 15.24 -11.72 15.94
C SER A 2 15.89 -13.09 15.78
N SER A 3 16.50 -13.30 14.61
CA SER A 3 17.35 -14.46 14.29
C SER A 3 18.61 -14.57 15.17
N HIS A 4 18.90 -13.59 16.04
CA HIS A 4 20.01 -13.67 17.00
C HIS A 4 19.86 -14.83 17.99
N ARG A 5 18.64 -15.32 18.23
CA ARG A 5 18.42 -16.49 19.10
C ARG A 5 18.87 -17.81 18.49
N PHE A 6 19.16 -17.85 17.18
CA PHE A 6 19.49 -19.08 16.45
C PHE A 6 20.80 -19.00 15.65
N GLY A 7 21.64 -17.99 15.88
CA GLY A 7 23.00 -17.91 15.31
C GLY A 7 23.09 -17.75 13.80
N GLY A 8 21.99 -17.39 13.13
CA GLY A 8 21.98 -17.10 11.69
C GLY A 8 22.11 -15.61 11.40
N ASP A 9 22.64 -15.28 10.21
CA ASP A 9 22.71 -13.91 9.71
C ASP A 9 21.31 -13.28 9.66
N GLN A 10 21.22 -12.01 10.06
CA GLN A 10 19.96 -11.27 9.97
C GLN A 10 19.61 -11.03 8.50
N PRO A 11 18.38 -11.37 8.06
CA PRO A 11 17.95 -11.04 6.71
C PRO A 11 17.79 -9.52 6.55
N VAL A 12 17.98 -9.04 5.32
CA VAL A 12 17.74 -7.64 4.97
C VAL A 12 16.23 -7.41 4.85
N TYR A 13 15.68 -6.54 5.70
CA TYR A 13 14.27 -6.16 5.61
C TYR A 13 14.09 -4.90 4.76
N ILE A 14 13.22 -4.98 3.77
CA ILE A 14 12.71 -3.85 2.99
C ILE A 14 11.19 -3.84 3.04
N ASN A 15 10.57 -2.66 2.93
CA ASN A 15 9.13 -2.56 2.83
C ASN A 15 8.69 -1.29 2.08
N ILE A 16 7.44 -1.27 1.64
CA ILE A 16 6.81 -0.12 0.98
C ILE A 16 5.41 0.04 1.59
N ILE A 17 5.16 1.20 2.19
CA ILE A 17 3.84 1.54 2.72
C ILE A 17 3.09 2.47 1.77
N ARG A 18 1.79 2.65 2.00
CA ARG A 18 0.93 3.54 1.21
C ARG A 18 0.13 4.40 2.17
N ASP A 19 -0.37 5.54 1.70
CA ASP A 19 -1.35 6.34 2.42
C ASP A 19 -2.44 5.45 3.08
N PRO A 20 -2.67 5.59 4.40
CA PRO A 20 -3.55 4.69 5.14
C PRO A 20 -4.98 4.63 4.58
N VAL A 21 -5.63 5.75 4.25
CA VAL A 21 -6.99 5.72 3.71
C VAL A 21 -7.01 5.10 2.32
N ASN A 22 -6.10 5.48 1.43
CA ASN A 22 -6.02 4.93 0.08
C ASN A 22 -5.76 3.41 0.09
N ARG A 23 -4.92 2.94 1.02
CA ARG A 23 -4.68 1.50 1.20
C ARG A 23 -5.93 0.80 1.72
N PHE A 24 -6.61 1.39 2.70
CA PHE A 24 -7.87 0.85 3.22
C PHE A 24 -8.92 0.72 2.11
N LEU A 25 -9.16 1.80 1.35
CA LEU A 25 -10.14 1.82 0.26
C LEU A 25 -9.78 0.78 -0.82
N SER A 26 -8.51 0.71 -1.23
CA SER A 26 -8.08 -0.30 -2.20
C SER A 26 -8.39 -1.71 -1.71
N ASN A 27 -8.13 -2.02 -0.43
CA ASN A 27 -8.43 -3.34 0.13
C ASN A 27 -9.94 -3.58 0.30
N TYR A 28 -10.72 -2.56 0.66
CA TYR A 28 -12.17 -2.64 0.81
C TYR A 28 -12.83 -3.09 -0.48
N PHE A 29 -12.52 -2.42 -1.59
CA PHE A 29 -13.06 -2.75 -2.91
C PHE A 29 -12.43 -4.01 -3.49
N PHE A 30 -11.15 -4.28 -3.24
CA PHE A 30 -10.49 -5.49 -3.74
C PHE A 30 -11.14 -6.75 -3.18
N ARG A 31 -11.48 -6.78 -1.88
CA ARG A 31 -12.17 -7.92 -1.28
C ARG A 31 -13.56 -8.16 -1.90
N ARG A 32 -14.21 -7.11 -2.42
CA ARG A 32 -15.56 -7.15 -2.98
C ARG A 32 -15.59 -7.48 -4.46
N PHE A 33 -14.71 -6.84 -5.23
CA PHE A 33 -14.77 -6.83 -6.68
C PHE A 33 -13.48 -7.32 -7.36
N GLY A 34 -12.39 -7.52 -6.60
CA GLY A 34 -11.11 -7.93 -7.17
C GLY A 34 -10.38 -6.78 -7.87
N ASP A 35 -9.54 -7.16 -8.83
CA ASP A 35 -8.76 -6.30 -9.71
C ASP A 35 -9.12 -6.59 -11.18
N TRP A 36 -8.58 -5.80 -12.10
CA TRP A 36 -8.82 -5.99 -13.54
C TRP A 36 -8.44 -7.38 -14.03
N ARG A 37 -7.36 -7.96 -13.51
CA ARG A 37 -6.99 -9.36 -13.79
C ARG A 37 -8.11 -10.31 -13.37
N GLY A 38 -8.71 -10.11 -12.20
CA GLY A 38 -9.86 -10.89 -11.76
C GLY A 38 -11.10 -10.67 -12.61
N GLU A 39 -11.39 -9.41 -12.97
CA GLU A 39 -12.57 -9.04 -13.77
C GLU A 39 -12.52 -9.68 -15.17
N GLN A 40 -11.37 -9.59 -15.86
CA GLN A 40 -11.16 -10.21 -17.18
C GLN A 40 -11.33 -11.74 -17.14
N ASN A 41 -10.89 -12.37 -16.05
CA ASN A 41 -11.04 -13.81 -15.85
C ASN A 41 -12.37 -14.21 -15.18
N HIS A 42 -13.31 -13.27 -15.02
CA HIS A 42 -14.59 -13.44 -14.30
C HIS A 42 -14.44 -14.09 -12.90
N MET A 43 -13.34 -13.81 -12.20
CA MET A 43 -13.02 -14.37 -10.90
C MET A 43 -13.65 -13.57 -9.76
N ILE A 44 -14.54 -14.22 -9.00
CA ILE A 44 -15.08 -13.63 -7.77
C ILE A 44 -14.02 -13.73 -6.66
N ARG A 45 -13.48 -12.59 -6.23
CA ARG A 45 -12.37 -12.55 -5.23
C ARG A 45 -12.72 -13.17 -3.88
N THR A 46 -13.92 -12.90 -3.37
CA THR A 46 -14.42 -13.46 -2.11
C THR A 46 -15.75 -14.16 -2.36
N PRO A 47 -15.78 -15.44 -2.76
CA PRO A 47 -17.01 -16.14 -3.12
C PRO A 47 -18.00 -16.27 -1.96
N SER A 48 -17.52 -16.38 -0.72
CA SER A 48 -18.36 -16.52 0.48
C SER A 48 -18.97 -15.22 0.99
N MET A 49 -18.62 -14.07 0.42
CA MET A 49 -19.17 -12.77 0.82
C MET A 49 -20.61 -12.62 0.33
N ARG A 50 -21.51 -12.24 1.24
CA ARG A 50 -22.93 -12.04 0.91
C ARG A 50 -23.10 -10.85 -0.02
N GLN A 51 -24.18 -10.85 -0.79
CA GLN A 51 -24.48 -9.76 -1.73
C GLN A 51 -24.63 -8.41 -1.00
N GLU A 52 -25.35 -8.40 0.13
CA GLU A 52 -25.51 -7.21 0.99
C GLU A 52 -24.16 -6.65 1.48
N GLU A 53 -23.21 -7.50 1.84
CA GLU A 53 -21.87 -7.10 2.26
C GLU A 53 -21.05 -6.60 1.05
N ARG A 54 -21.15 -7.28 -0.10
CA ARG A 54 -20.40 -6.96 -1.31
C ARG A 54 -20.74 -5.59 -1.85
N TYR A 55 -22.01 -5.22 -1.83
CA TYR A 55 -22.50 -3.93 -2.33
C TYR A 55 -22.81 -2.93 -1.21
N LEU A 56 -22.31 -3.19 0.01
CA LEU A 56 -22.39 -2.23 1.11
C LEU A 56 -21.72 -0.92 0.70
N ASP A 57 -22.48 0.17 0.75
CA ASP A 57 -21.98 1.51 0.46
C ASP A 57 -20.87 1.87 1.46
N ILE A 58 -19.76 2.39 0.94
CA ILE A 58 -18.58 2.68 1.76
C ILE A 58 -18.86 3.76 2.81
N ASN A 59 -19.75 4.71 2.53
CA ASN A 59 -20.13 5.73 3.50
C ASN A 59 -20.93 5.11 4.63
N VAL A 60 -21.91 4.26 4.31
CA VAL A 60 -22.68 3.52 5.32
C VAL A 60 -21.73 2.71 6.21
N CYS A 61 -20.78 1.97 5.61
CA CYS A 61 -19.79 1.21 6.36
C CYS A 61 -19.01 2.09 7.37
N ILE A 62 -18.56 3.26 6.93
CA ILE A 62 -17.75 4.17 7.76
C ILE A 62 -18.60 4.89 8.81
N LEU A 63 -19.68 5.54 8.39
CA LEU A 63 -20.54 6.40 9.23
C LEU A 63 -21.24 5.56 10.31
N GLU A 64 -21.74 4.37 9.97
CA GLU A 64 -22.41 3.46 10.92
C GLU A 64 -21.43 2.55 11.68
N ASN A 65 -20.12 2.77 11.52
CA ASN A 65 -19.08 2.10 12.32
C ASN A 65 -19.05 0.57 12.17
N TYR A 66 -19.28 0.06 10.95
CA TYR A 66 -19.17 -1.37 10.68
C TYR A 66 -17.76 -1.89 11.07
N PRO A 67 -17.64 -3.13 11.58
CA PRO A 67 -16.38 -3.63 12.13
C PRO A 67 -15.17 -3.58 11.19
N GLU A 68 -15.35 -3.67 9.87
CA GLU A 68 -14.26 -3.56 8.89
C GLU A 68 -13.84 -2.11 8.57
N CYS A 69 -14.72 -1.15 8.84
CA CYS A 69 -14.48 0.28 8.68
C CYS A 69 -14.15 0.97 10.00
N SER A 70 -13.84 0.20 11.06
CA SER A 70 -13.56 0.70 12.40
C SER A 70 -12.37 0.01 13.07
N ASN A 71 -11.89 0.59 14.17
CA ASN A 71 -10.80 -0.01 14.95
C ASN A 71 -11.30 -1.25 15.70
N PRO A 72 -10.46 -2.29 15.83
CA PRO A 72 -9.03 -2.33 15.49
C PRO A 72 -8.73 -2.74 14.04
N ARG A 73 -9.72 -2.99 13.17
CA ARG A 73 -9.48 -3.50 11.80
C ARG A 73 -8.84 -2.49 10.85
N LEU A 74 -8.95 -1.20 11.15
CA LEU A 74 -8.24 -0.13 10.44
C LEU A 74 -6.76 0.00 10.84
N PHE A 75 -6.31 -0.74 11.87
CA PHE A 75 -4.94 -0.73 12.36
C PHE A 75 -4.18 -1.94 11.83
N TYR A 76 -3.41 -1.75 10.78
CA TYR A 76 -2.75 -2.80 10.00
C TYR A 76 -1.34 -2.46 9.50
N ILE A 77 -0.91 -1.19 9.41
CA ILE A 77 0.47 -0.86 9.01
C ILE A 77 1.36 -0.99 10.24
N ILE A 78 1.03 -0.27 11.32
CA ILE A 78 1.82 -0.31 12.57
C ILE A 78 2.00 -1.72 13.13
N PRO A 79 0.98 -2.60 13.23
CA PRO A 79 1.18 -3.97 13.73
C PRO A 79 2.25 -4.74 12.95
N TYR A 80 2.33 -4.53 11.63
CA TYR A 80 3.32 -5.19 10.78
C TYR A 80 4.75 -4.79 11.18
N PHE A 81 4.98 -3.50 11.42
CA PHE A 81 6.31 -2.98 11.80
C PHE A 81 6.60 -3.14 13.29
N CYS A 82 5.59 -3.08 14.17
CA CYS A 82 5.72 -3.25 15.61
C CYS A 82 6.15 -4.67 15.98
N GLY A 83 5.66 -5.67 15.23
CA GLY A 83 6.05 -7.07 15.36
C GLY A 83 5.06 -7.90 16.17
N GLN A 84 5.55 -8.99 16.78
CA GLN A 84 4.70 -10.04 17.36
C GLN A 84 4.32 -9.82 18.82
N HIS A 85 4.66 -8.66 19.40
CA HIS A 85 4.30 -8.36 20.78
C HIS A 85 2.78 -8.19 20.90
N PRO A 86 2.10 -8.71 21.96
CA PRO A 86 0.64 -8.62 22.09
C PRO A 86 0.09 -7.19 21.98
N ARG A 87 0.80 -6.21 22.57
CA ARG A 87 0.46 -4.78 22.49
C ARG A 87 0.52 -4.20 21.07
N CYS A 88 1.12 -4.87 20.09
CA CYS A 88 1.11 -4.43 18.69
C CYS A 88 -0.26 -4.64 18.03
N ARG A 89 -1.19 -5.38 18.65
CA ARG A 89 -2.53 -5.65 18.09
C ARG A 89 -3.54 -4.55 18.40
N GLU A 90 -3.21 -3.65 19.32
CA GLU A 90 -4.10 -2.58 19.77
C GLU A 90 -3.56 -1.22 19.31
N PRO A 91 -4.42 -0.35 18.75
CA PRO A 91 -4.02 1.00 18.41
C PRO A 91 -3.58 1.78 19.66
N GLY A 92 -2.33 2.23 19.69
CA GLY A 92 -1.80 2.97 20.83
C GLY A 92 -0.41 3.52 20.58
N GLU A 93 -0.04 4.52 21.37
CA GLU A 93 1.26 5.19 21.31
C GLU A 93 2.44 4.23 21.44
N TRP A 94 2.33 3.24 22.34
CA TRP A 94 3.39 2.24 22.50
C TRP A 94 3.65 1.44 21.22
N ALA A 95 2.61 1.00 20.52
CA ALA A 95 2.75 0.23 19.30
C ALA A 95 3.34 1.07 18.17
N LEU A 96 2.93 2.34 18.10
CA LEU A 96 3.47 3.33 17.17
C LEU A 96 4.97 3.55 17.39
N GLU A 97 5.38 3.88 18.63
CA GLU A 97 6.79 4.12 18.94
C GLU A 97 7.64 2.88 18.73
N ARG A 98 7.11 1.70 19.09
CA ARG A 98 7.81 0.44 18.82
C ARG A 98 7.98 0.18 17.32
N ALA A 99 6.98 0.49 16.50
CA ALA A 99 7.09 0.40 15.05
C ALA A 99 8.13 1.37 14.48
N LYS A 100 8.15 2.63 14.93
CA LYS A 100 9.16 3.62 14.51
C LYS A 100 10.58 3.15 14.85
N LEU A 101 10.79 2.64 16.06
CA LEU A 101 12.08 2.06 16.48
C LEU A 101 12.48 0.89 15.58
N ASN A 102 11.56 -0.04 15.30
CA ASN A 102 11.88 -1.19 14.48
C ASN A 102 12.24 -0.79 13.04
N VAL A 103 11.58 0.23 12.47
CA VAL A 103 11.94 0.79 11.15
C VAL A 103 13.40 1.24 11.13
N ASN A 104 13.85 1.96 12.15
CA ASN A 104 15.23 2.48 12.19
C ASN A 104 16.28 1.39 12.44
N GLU A 105 15.95 0.42 13.30
CA GLU A 105 16.93 -0.57 13.77
C GLU A 105 17.03 -1.77 12.83
N ASN A 106 15.94 -2.15 12.14
CA ASN A 106 15.87 -3.45 11.47
C ASN A 106 15.59 -3.39 9.96
N PHE A 107 15.16 -2.25 9.41
CA PHE A 107 14.87 -2.12 7.99
C PHE A 107 15.97 -1.36 7.26
N LEU A 108 16.42 -1.92 6.13
CA LEU A 108 17.32 -1.23 5.20
C LEU A 108 16.63 -0.05 4.53
N LEU A 109 15.39 -0.26 4.08
CA LEU A 109 14.58 0.76 3.42
C LEU A 109 13.10 0.52 3.70
N VAL A 110 12.41 1.58 4.12
CA VAL A 110 10.94 1.65 4.09
C VAL A 110 10.54 2.81 3.20
N GLY A 111 10.01 2.48 2.02
CA GLY A 111 9.55 3.44 1.02
C GLY A 111 8.06 3.76 1.13
N ILE A 112 7.60 4.70 0.30
CA ILE A 112 6.18 4.98 0.11
C ILE A 112 5.77 4.70 -1.34
N LEU A 113 4.60 4.10 -1.52
CA LEU A 113 4.09 3.68 -2.82
C LEU A 113 3.86 4.88 -3.76
N GLU A 114 3.51 6.04 -3.19
CA GLU A 114 3.30 7.27 -3.96
C GLU A 114 4.59 7.77 -4.64
N GLU A 115 5.76 7.29 -4.24
CA GLU A 115 7.08 7.64 -4.80
C GLU A 115 7.86 6.37 -5.19
N LEU A 116 7.16 5.35 -5.74
CA LEU A 116 7.72 4.03 -6.04
C LEU A 116 8.99 4.08 -6.91
N GLU A 117 9.06 4.96 -7.91
CA GLU A 117 10.28 5.10 -8.74
C GLU A 117 11.52 5.45 -7.91
N ASP A 118 11.39 6.34 -6.92
CA ASP A 118 12.49 6.69 -6.03
C ASP A 118 12.85 5.54 -5.09
N VAL A 119 11.87 4.75 -4.67
CA VAL A 119 12.10 3.53 -3.88
C VAL A 119 12.93 2.53 -4.69
N LEU A 120 12.54 2.27 -5.94
CA LEU A 120 13.25 1.36 -6.83
C LEU A 120 14.68 1.82 -7.11
N LEU A 121 14.89 3.12 -7.32
CA LEU A 121 16.22 3.70 -7.53
C LEU A 121 17.13 3.54 -6.30
N LEU A 122 16.58 3.71 -5.09
CA LEU A 122 17.34 3.47 -3.86
C LEU A 122 17.64 1.99 -3.66
N LEU A 123 16.70 1.09 -3.97
CA LEU A 123 16.93 -0.36 -3.92
C LEU A 123 18.02 -0.80 -4.90
N GLU A 124 18.05 -0.26 -6.11
CA GLU A 124 19.13 -0.48 -7.08
C GLU A 124 20.50 -0.08 -6.52
N ARG A 125 20.57 1.02 -5.76
CA ARG A 125 21.82 1.48 -5.15
C ARG A 125 22.23 0.66 -3.93
N PHE A 126 21.28 0.25 -3.09
CA PHE A 126 21.58 -0.52 -1.88
C PHE A 126 21.86 -2.00 -2.16
N LEU A 127 21.12 -2.56 -3.11
CA LEU A 127 21.09 -3.98 -3.42
C LEU A 127 21.24 -4.20 -4.93
N PRO A 128 22.33 -3.71 -5.56
CA PRO A 128 22.50 -3.75 -7.00
C PRO A 128 22.50 -5.16 -7.56
N HIS A 129 22.93 -6.17 -6.79
CA HIS A 129 22.89 -7.56 -7.23
C HIS A 129 21.45 -8.05 -7.53
N TYR A 130 20.44 -7.50 -6.85
CA TYR A 130 19.04 -7.88 -7.01
C TYR A 130 18.23 -6.89 -7.86
N PHE A 131 18.55 -5.60 -7.78
CA PHE A 131 17.73 -4.53 -8.34
C PHE A 131 18.39 -3.78 -9.50
N LYS A 132 19.47 -4.31 -10.08
CA LYS A 132 20.09 -3.73 -11.27
C LYS A 132 19.07 -3.56 -12.38
N ASP A 133 19.06 -2.37 -12.99
CA ASP A 133 18.22 -1.98 -14.12
C ASP A 133 16.70 -2.03 -13.81
N VAL A 134 16.29 -2.09 -12.54
CA VAL A 134 14.88 -2.26 -12.16
C VAL A 134 13.97 -1.15 -12.68
N LEU A 135 14.48 0.08 -12.82
CA LEU A 135 13.72 1.19 -13.39
C LEU A 135 13.40 0.99 -14.87
N SER A 136 14.30 0.36 -15.63
CA SER A 136 14.05 0.06 -17.04
C SER A 136 12.91 -0.95 -17.19
N ILE A 137 12.89 -1.96 -16.32
CA ILE A 137 11.84 -2.99 -16.24
C ILE A 137 10.52 -2.35 -15.83
N TYR A 138 10.53 -1.51 -14.79
CA TYR A 138 9.33 -0.83 -14.29
C TYR A 138 8.70 0.11 -15.33
N LYS A 139 9.52 0.77 -16.17
CA LYS A 139 9.06 1.69 -17.20
C LYS A 139 8.70 1.01 -18.53
N ASN A 140 8.99 -0.29 -18.67
CA ASN A 140 8.61 -1.06 -19.85
C ASN A 140 7.07 -1.09 -19.99
N PRO A 141 6.51 -0.73 -21.17
CA PRO A 141 5.07 -0.76 -21.42
C PRO A 141 4.39 -2.09 -21.06
N GLU A 142 5.02 -3.22 -21.36
CA GLU A 142 4.47 -4.56 -21.08
C GLU A 142 4.30 -4.80 -19.57
N HIS A 143 5.35 -4.50 -18.79
CA HIS A 143 5.29 -4.61 -17.34
C HIS A 143 4.33 -3.60 -16.71
N ARG A 144 4.20 -2.42 -17.32
CA ARG A 144 3.23 -1.40 -16.89
C ARG A 144 1.79 -1.84 -17.15
N LYS A 145 1.51 -2.46 -18.31
CA LYS A 145 0.20 -3.05 -18.63
C LYS A 145 -0.16 -4.10 -17.58
N LEU A 146 0.76 -5.01 -17.26
CA LEU A 146 0.56 -6.01 -16.21
C LEU A 146 0.32 -5.40 -14.83
N GLY A 147 1.05 -4.33 -14.48
CA GLY A 147 0.83 -3.58 -13.25
C GLY A 147 -0.56 -2.96 -13.16
N ASN A 148 -1.06 -2.40 -14.28
CA ASN A 148 -2.39 -1.81 -14.35
C ASN A 148 -3.50 -2.85 -14.14
N LEU A 149 -3.28 -4.11 -14.54
CA LEU A 149 -4.24 -5.20 -14.30
C LEU A 149 -4.43 -5.51 -12.81
N THR A 150 -3.50 -5.10 -11.94
CA THR A 150 -3.63 -5.26 -10.48
C THR A 150 -4.45 -4.15 -9.81
N VAL A 151 -4.87 -3.14 -10.58
CA VAL A 151 -5.71 -2.06 -10.06
C VAL A 151 -7.08 -2.61 -9.71
N THR A 152 -7.46 -2.43 -8.45
CA THR A 152 -8.79 -2.77 -7.94
C THR A 152 -9.89 -1.99 -8.68
N VAL A 153 -10.91 -2.71 -9.12
CA VAL A 153 -12.03 -2.18 -9.91
C VAL A 153 -13.15 -1.62 -9.04
N LYS A 154 -14.08 -0.86 -9.66
CA LYS A 154 -15.35 -0.40 -9.05
C LYS A 154 -15.16 0.36 -7.74
N LYS A 155 -14.06 1.12 -7.64
CA LYS A 155 -13.78 1.96 -6.48
C LYS A 155 -14.73 3.15 -6.46
N THR A 156 -15.32 3.41 -5.31
CA THR A 156 -16.03 4.66 -5.05
C THR A 156 -15.27 5.49 -4.03
N VAL A 157 -15.31 6.81 -4.21
CA VAL A 157 -14.69 7.75 -3.27
C VAL A 157 -15.71 8.02 -2.15
N PRO A 158 -15.35 7.83 -0.87
CA PRO A 158 -16.25 8.16 0.22
C PRO A 158 -16.50 9.67 0.32
N SER A 159 -17.56 10.04 1.01
CA SER A 159 -17.92 11.41 1.32
C SER A 159 -16.83 12.08 2.16
N PRO A 160 -16.72 13.42 2.11
CA PRO A 160 -15.76 14.16 2.92
C PRO A 160 -15.88 13.87 4.42
N GLU A 161 -17.11 13.71 4.91
CA GLU A 161 -17.40 13.34 6.30
C GLU A 161 -16.86 11.95 6.64
N ALA A 162 -17.11 10.95 5.79
CA ALA A 162 -16.61 9.60 5.98
C ALA A 162 -15.06 9.56 5.95
N ILE A 163 -14.44 10.28 5.01
CA ILE A 163 -12.99 10.43 4.94
C ILE A 163 -12.44 11.02 6.25
N GLN A 164 -13.09 12.06 6.80
CA GLN A 164 -12.65 12.66 8.05
C GLN A 164 -12.70 11.69 9.22
N ILE A 165 -13.78 10.90 9.33
CA ILE A 165 -13.90 9.87 10.35
C ILE A 165 -12.78 8.83 10.21
N LEU A 166 -12.45 8.41 8.99
CA LEU A 166 -11.32 7.50 8.77
C LEU A 166 -10.00 8.12 9.23
N TYR A 167 -9.71 9.39 8.89
CA TYR A 167 -8.50 10.07 9.37
C TYR A 167 -8.40 10.06 10.89
N GLN A 168 -9.50 10.34 11.60
CA GLN A 168 -9.53 10.30 13.06
C GLN A 168 -9.29 8.90 13.61
N ARG A 169 -9.97 7.88 13.05
CA ARG A 169 -9.80 6.47 13.45
C ARG A 169 -8.39 5.97 13.16
N MET A 170 -7.76 6.45 12.09
CA MET A 170 -6.42 6.05 11.62
C MET A 170 -5.31 7.01 12.05
N ARG A 171 -5.52 7.86 13.06
CA ARG A 171 -4.55 8.90 13.46
C ARG A 171 -3.13 8.37 13.68
N TYR A 172 -2.99 7.23 14.34
CA TYR A 172 -1.68 6.61 14.58
C TYR A 172 -1.05 6.11 13.29
N GLU A 173 -1.84 5.50 12.38
CA GLU A 173 -1.35 5.04 11.07
C GLU A 173 -0.83 6.21 10.24
N TYR A 174 -1.51 7.36 10.29
CA TYR A 174 -1.05 8.59 9.65
C TYR A 174 0.23 9.13 10.27
N GLU A 175 0.34 9.13 11.60
CA GLU A 175 1.56 9.55 12.27
C GLU A 175 2.75 8.66 11.87
N PHE A 176 2.55 7.34 11.81
CA PHE A 176 3.55 6.39 11.33
C PHE A 176 3.89 6.61 9.85
N TYR A 177 2.88 6.78 8.99
CA TYR A 177 3.08 7.03 7.57
C TYR A 177 3.91 8.28 7.31
N TYR A 178 3.60 9.40 7.99
CA TYR A 178 4.35 10.63 7.83
C TYR A 178 5.77 10.53 8.41
N TYR A 179 5.96 9.81 9.50
CA TYR A 179 7.28 9.50 10.03
C TYR A 179 8.13 8.75 8.99
N VAL A 180 7.62 7.65 8.44
CA VAL A 180 8.31 6.87 7.39
C VAL A 180 8.58 7.71 6.16
N LYS A 181 7.61 8.51 5.71
CA LYS A 181 7.77 9.42 4.58
C LYS A 181 8.92 10.41 4.80
N GLU A 182 9.01 11.00 5.99
CA GLU A 182 10.09 11.91 6.34
C GLU A 182 11.45 11.21 6.35
N GLN A 183 11.55 10.02 6.94
CA GLN A 183 12.78 9.21 6.92
C GLN A 183 13.20 8.85 5.49
N PHE A 184 12.25 8.44 4.66
CA PHE A 184 12.48 8.15 3.25
C PHE A 184 12.98 9.37 2.48
N HIS A 185 12.38 10.55 2.70
CA HIS A 185 12.82 11.81 2.08
C HIS A 185 14.20 12.26 2.56
N LEU A 186 14.51 12.08 3.84
CA LEU A 186 15.86 12.29 4.38
C LEU A 186 16.89 11.40 3.68
N LEU A 187 16.57 10.12 3.49
CA LEU A 187 17.42 9.17 2.80
C LEU A 187 17.63 9.55 1.33
N LYS A 188 16.56 9.89 0.61
CA LYS A 188 16.63 10.41 -0.78
C LYS A 188 17.62 11.57 -0.89
N ARG A 189 17.54 12.55 0.01
CA ARG A 189 18.46 13.71 0.03
C ARG A 189 19.92 13.29 0.25
N LYS A 190 20.19 12.37 1.19
CA LYS A 190 21.56 11.86 1.43
C LYS A 190 22.15 11.19 0.18
N PHE A 191 21.31 10.57 -0.64
CA PHE A 191 21.71 9.93 -1.90
C PHE A 191 21.65 10.87 -3.12
N GLY A 192 21.43 12.18 -2.92
CA GLY A 192 21.39 13.16 -4.00
C GLY A 192 20.16 13.03 -4.92
N LEU A 193 19.13 12.29 -4.50
CA LEU A 193 17.87 12.24 -5.22
C LEU A 193 17.07 13.50 -4.89
N LYS A 194 16.73 14.27 -5.93
CA LYS A 194 15.86 15.44 -5.78
C LYS A 194 14.49 14.91 -5.35
N SER A 195 14.08 15.18 -4.12
CA SER A 195 12.66 15.12 -3.80
C SER A 195 11.97 16.09 -4.75
N HIS A 196 11.06 15.61 -5.60
CA HIS A 196 10.08 16.49 -6.22
C HIS A 196 9.24 17.06 -5.08
N ILE A 197 9.72 18.14 -4.46
CA ILE A 197 8.96 18.94 -3.52
C ILE A 197 7.92 19.65 -4.38
N ARG A 198 6.85 18.93 -4.76
CA ARG A 198 5.56 19.60 -4.78
C ARG A 198 5.45 20.19 -3.38
N LYS A 199 5.40 21.53 -3.27
CA LYS A 199 5.32 22.29 -2.00
C LYS A 199 4.61 21.43 -0.96
N PRO A 200 5.16 21.24 0.26
CA PRO A 200 4.46 20.47 1.28
C PRO A 200 3.06 21.05 1.33
N ARG A 201 2.07 20.26 0.88
CA ARG A 201 0.69 20.65 1.12
C ARG A 201 0.62 20.75 2.63
N PRO A 202 0.04 21.84 3.18
CA PRO A 202 -0.16 21.92 4.62
C PRO A 202 -0.76 20.59 5.10
N ARG A 203 -0.37 20.15 6.31
CA ARG A 203 -1.01 18.99 6.99
C ARG A 203 -2.49 19.03 6.62
N PRO A 204 -3.10 17.93 6.14
CA PRO A 204 -4.42 18.03 5.55
C PRO A 204 -5.42 18.50 6.60
N GLU A 205 -5.64 19.81 6.66
CA GLU A 205 -6.98 20.33 6.77
C GLU A 205 -7.66 19.88 5.48
N PHE A 206 -8.26 18.68 5.59
CA PHE A 206 -9.33 18.20 4.72
C PHE A 206 -9.02 18.27 3.22
N PHE A 207 -8.05 17.48 2.73
CA PHE A 207 -7.93 17.25 1.29
C PHE A 207 -8.75 16.02 0.89
N ILE A 208 -9.92 16.26 0.30
CA ILE A 208 -10.73 15.27 -0.41
C ILE A 208 -10.02 15.00 -1.76
N PRO A 209 -9.59 13.77 -2.08
CA PRO A 209 -9.08 13.46 -3.41
C PRO A 209 -10.18 13.71 -4.46
N SER A 210 -9.83 14.30 -5.60
CA SER A 210 -10.71 14.34 -6.77
C SER A 210 -11.06 12.92 -7.22
N PRO A 211 -12.21 12.70 -7.90
CA PRO A 211 -12.64 11.38 -8.32
C PRO A 211 -11.54 10.71 -9.15
N LEU A 212 -11.02 9.58 -8.70
CA LEU A 212 -10.44 8.60 -9.61
C LEU A 212 -11.60 7.74 -10.08
N GLU A 213 -12.22 8.14 -11.19
CA GLU A 213 -12.89 7.16 -12.04
C GLU A 213 -11.80 6.16 -12.44
N THR A 214 -12.04 4.87 -12.22
CA THR A 214 -11.18 3.82 -12.76
C THR A 214 -11.33 3.86 -14.27
N GLU A 215 -10.37 4.46 -14.97
CA GLU A 215 -10.25 4.34 -16.42
C GLU A 215 -10.03 2.85 -16.76
N GLU A 216 -10.78 2.34 -17.74
CA GLU A 216 -10.61 0.99 -18.26
C GLU A 216 -9.24 0.91 -18.97
N PRO A 217 -8.45 -0.15 -18.75
CA PRO A 217 -7.25 -0.37 -19.54
C PRO A 217 -7.63 -0.59 -21.02
N ILE A 218 -6.83 -0.03 -21.93
CA ILE A 218 -7.01 -0.19 -23.38
C ILE A 218 -6.85 -1.67 -23.74
N ASP A 219 -7.84 -2.19 -24.46
CA ASP A 219 -8.02 -3.60 -24.78
C ASP A 219 -7.37 -3.92 -26.14
N ASP A 220 -6.18 -4.52 -26.11
CA ASP A 220 -5.52 -5.10 -27.28
C ASP A 220 -5.54 -6.63 -27.09
N GLU A 221 -6.70 -7.26 -27.35
CA GLU A 221 -7.06 -8.63 -26.95
C GLU A 221 -6.27 -9.77 -27.64
N GLU A 222 -5.53 -9.53 -28.72
CA GLU A 222 -5.06 -10.64 -29.57
C GLU A 222 -3.71 -11.29 -29.17
N ASP A 223 -2.90 -10.70 -28.28
CA ASP A 223 -1.55 -11.23 -27.96
C ASP A 223 -1.37 -11.66 -26.48
N ASP A 224 -2.37 -11.41 -25.63
CA ASP A 224 -2.25 -11.52 -24.15
C ASP A 224 -2.37 -12.97 -23.62
N GLU A 225 -3.24 -13.81 -24.19
CA GLU A 225 -3.44 -15.19 -23.71
C GLU A 225 -2.23 -16.08 -23.95
N LYS A 226 -1.59 -15.93 -25.11
CA LYS A 226 -0.46 -16.78 -25.52
C LYS A 226 0.80 -16.47 -24.73
N TRP A 227 1.03 -15.20 -24.40
CA TRP A 227 2.21 -14.77 -23.66
C TRP A 227 2.15 -15.10 -22.16
N LEU A 228 0.95 -15.06 -21.56
CA LEU A 228 0.75 -15.46 -20.17
C LEU A 228 1.10 -16.93 -19.93
N GLU A 229 0.79 -17.83 -20.87
CA GLU A 229 1.18 -19.24 -20.75
C GLU A 229 2.71 -19.45 -20.78
N ASP A 230 3.45 -18.62 -21.51
CA ASP A 230 4.88 -18.77 -21.71
C ASP A 230 5.70 -18.33 -20.48
N ILE A 231 5.17 -17.45 -19.63
CA ILE A 231 5.84 -17.06 -18.37
C ILE A 231 5.77 -18.16 -17.32
N TYR A 232 4.65 -18.90 -17.22
CA TYR A 232 4.47 -19.94 -16.19
C TYR A 232 5.06 -21.31 -16.59
N LYS A 233 5.62 -21.43 -17.80
CA LYS A 233 6.31 -22.64 -18.27
C LYS A 233 7.82 -22.69 -17.97
N ARG A 234 8.37 -21.75 -17.19
CA ARG A 234 9.80 -21.71 -16.87
C ARG A 234 10.11 -21.99 -15.40
#